data_AF-A0A8T2KB77-F1
#
_entry.id   AF-A0A8T2KB77-F1
#
_cell.length_a   1.000
_cell.length_b   1.000
_cell.length_c   1.000
_cell.angle_alpha   90.00
_cell.angle_beta   90.00
_cell.angle_gamma   90.00
#
_symmetry.space_group_name_H-M   'P 1'
#
loop_
_entity.id
_entity.type
_entity.pdbx_description
1 polymer ?
#
loop_
_entity_poly.entity_id
_entity_poly.type
_entity_poly.pdbx_seq_one_letter_code
_entity_poly.pdbx_strand_id
1 'polypeptide(L)'
;MTELLSYTFCPYEFCICRIFNSFAFSQMGKAAQYPFYKEQSKWFQKAESDLDYIEQKLEFEIRKSLPEDSSAQENPVKLLEQLSTVKLRFKTLSSQIEKIAADQQKSVDDIQTTVRNTLKIVQHLQQQSDFQVSSFSEEEHHVLQQIENLAFYSEK
;
A
#
# COMPACT_ATOMS: atom_id res chain seq x y z
N MET A 1 -6.88 33.15 12.44
CA MET A 1 -7.40 34.52 12.68
C MET A 1 -8.77 34.57 12.04
N THR A 2 -9.86 34.34 12.79
CA THR A 2 -10.60 35.36 13.56
C THR A 2 -10.86 36.62 12.75
N GLU A 3 -12.14 36.86 12.45
CA GLU A 3 -12.88 38.13 12.56
C GLU A 3 -14.14 38.02 11.69
N LEU A 4 -15.28 38.62 12.01
CA LEU A 4 -15.93 39.06 13.24
C LEU A 4 -17.37 39.31 12.79
N LEU A 5 -18.31 39.00 13.67
CA LEU A 5 -19.74 39.26 13.49
C LEU A 5 -19.99 40.74 13.17
N SER A 6 -20.63 41.04 12.05
CA SER A 6 -21.43 42.28 11.92
C SER A 6 -22.90 41.91 12.03
N TYR A 7 -23.30 41.72 13.28
CA TYR A 7 -24.68 41.69 13.73
C TYR A 7 -25.33 43.03 13.36
N THR A 8 -26.12 43.05 12.28
CA THR A 8 -27.18 44.05 12.12
C THR A 8 -28.44 43.45 12.70
N PHE A 9 -28.74 43.88 13.91
CA PHE A 9 -29.93 43.56 14.68
C PHE A 9 -31.15 44.10 13.93
N CYS A 10 -31.83 43.25 13.17
CA CYS A 10 -33.09 43.60 12.50
C CYS A 10 -34.25 43.24 13.44
N PRO A 11 -35.02 44.20 13.97
CA PRO A 11 -36.05 43.94 14.99
C PRO A 11 -37.27 43.16 14.47
N TYR A 12 -37.29 42.78 13.19
CA TYR A 12 -38.38 42.04 12.53
C TYR A 12 -38.10 40.54 12.31
N GLU A 13 -36.85 40.09 12.47
CA GLU A 13 -36.45 38.69 12.25
C GLU A 13 -36.94 37.73 13.34
N PHE A 14 -37.15 38.21 14.57
CA PHE A 14 -37.66 37.37 15.67
C PHE A 14 -39.13 36.98 15.49
N CYS A 15 -39.91 37.76 14.72
CA CYS A 15 -41.28 37.38 14.37
C CYS A 15 -41.30 36.38 13.21
N ILE A 16 -40.47 36.58 12.18
CA ILE A 16 -40.46 35.72 10.99
C ILE A 16 -39.91 34.33 11.33
N CYS A 17 -38.84 34.21 12.12
CA CYS A 17 -38.33 32.91 12.55
C CYS A 17 -39.32 32.16 13.45
N ARG A 18 -40.09 32.84 14.32
CA ARG A 18 -41.14 32.19 15.13
C ARG A 18 -42.37 31.79 14.31
N ILE A 19 -42.74 32.59 13.31
CA ILE A 19 -43.83 32.27 12.39
C ILE A 19 -43.42 31.12 11.46
N PHE A 20 -42.19 31.09 10.94
CA PHE A 20 -41.70 29.96 10.14
C PHE A 20 -41.52 28.69 10.97
N ASN A 21 -41.03 28.76 12.21
CA ASN A 21 -41.00 27.58 13.07
C ASN A 21 -42.41 27.13 13.47
N SER A 22 -43.33 28.05 13.80
CA SER A 22 -44.73 27.69 14.09
C SER A 22 -45.49 27.20 12.87
N PHE A 23 -45.17 27.70 11.67
CA PHE A 23 -45.77 27.27 10.41
C PHE A 23 -45.18 25.93 9.98
N ALA A 24 -43.86 25.72 10.12
CA ALA A 24 -43.24 24.42 9.92
C ALA A 24 -43.75 23.38 10.94
N PHE A 25 -43.92 23.74 12.21
CA PHE A 25 -44.50 22.85 13.23
C PHE A 25 -46.01 22.63 13.03
N SER A 26 -46.76 23.63 12.57
CA SER A 26 -48.18 23.51 12.19
C SER A 26 -48.37 22.68 10.92
N GLN A 27 -47.47 22.79 9.94
CA GLN A 27 -47.48 22.00 8.72
C GLN A 27 -46.94 20.59 8.94
N MET A 28 -45.98 20.37 9.85
CA MET A 28 -45.57 19.03 10.29
C MET A 28 -46.69 18.35 11.11
N GLY A 29 -47.40 19.10 11.96
CA GLY A 29 -48.61 18.62 12.64
C GLY A 29 -49.76 18.28 11.69
N LYS A 30 -49.86 18.95 10.53
CA LYS A 30 -50.85 18.66 9.47
C LYS A 30 -50.38 17.59 8.47
N ALA A 31 -49.08 17.37 8.31
CA ALA A 31 -48.54 16.27 7.50
C ALA A 31 -48.87 14.90 8.13
N ALA A 32 -49.02 14.85 9.46
CA ALA A 32 -49.54 13.68 10.17
C ALA A 32 -51.03 13.38 9.90
N GLN A 33 -51.77 14.31 9.28
CA GLN A 33 -53.20 14.20 8.96
C GLN A 33 -53.48 13.65 7.56
N TYR A 34 -52.47 13.46 6.70
CA TYR A 34 -52.66 12.93 5.36
C TYR A 34 -52.41 11.41 5.32
N PRO A 35 -53.40 10.59 4.92
CA PRO A 35 -53.32 9.12 5.03
C PRO A 35 -52.15 8.52 4.24
N PHE A 36 -51.78 9.14 3.12
CA PHE A 36 -50.64 8.73 2.29
C PHE A 36 -49.29 8.80 3.02
N TYR A 37 -49.00 9.91 3.72
CA TYR A 37 -47.75 10.07 4.47
C TYR A 37 -47.71 9.22 5.73
N LYS A 38 -48.88 8.99 6.35
CA LYS A 38 -49.01 8.08 7.49
C LYS A 38 -48.72 6.64 7.11
N GLU A 39 -49.16 6.21 5.93
CA GLU A 39 -48.89 4.87 5.42
C GLU A 39 -47.43 4.71 5.02
N GLN A 40 -46.86 5.69 4.32
CA GLN A 40 -45.43 5.70 4.00
C GLN A 40 -44.56 5.64 5.27
N SER A 41 -44.87 6.44 6.29
CA SER A 41 -44.17 6.42 7.58
C SER A 41 -44.24 5.05 8.27
N LYS A 42 -45.36 4.34 8.19
CA LYS A 42 -45.47 2.96 8.73
C LYS A 42 -44.57 1.98 8.01
N TRP A 43 -44.44 2.07 6.69
CA TRP A 43 -43.53 1.20 5.93
C TRP A 43 -42.07 1.46 6.29
N PHE A 44 -41.69 2.72 6.51
CA PHE A 44 -40.37 3.07 7.01
C PHE A 44 -40.11 2.52 8.42
N GLN A 45 -41.04 2.74 9.36
CA GLN A 45 -40.93 2.21 10.73
C GLN A 45 -40.84 0.69 10.74
N LYS A 46 -41.57 0.01 9.86
CA LYS A 46 -41.49 -1.44 9.71
C LYS A 46 -40.13 -1.85 9.14
N ALA A 47 -39.63 -1.18 8.12
CA ALA A 47 -38.32 -1.48 7.54
C ALA A 47 -37.18 -1.26 8.55
N GLU A 48 -37.24 -0.19 9.34
CA GLU A 48 -36.30 0.06 10.44
C GLU A 48 -36.36 -1.06 11.48
N SER A 49 -37.55 -1.42 11.96
CA SER A 49 -37.71 -2.52 12.92
C SER A 49 -37.29 -3.88 12.35
N ASP A 50 -37.52 -4.14 11.07
CA ASP A 50 -37.10 -5.36 10.39
C ASP A 50 -35.55 -5.42 10.30
N LEU A 51 -34.87 -4.29 10.05
CA LEU A 51 -33.41 -4.20 10.05
C LEU A 51 -32.82 -4.40 11.45
N ASP A 52 -33.40 -3.76 12.47
CA ASP A 52 -32.97 -3.91 13.87
C ASP A 52 -33.06 -5.38 14.31
N TYR A 53 -34.14 -6.07 13.91
CA TYR A 53 -34.32 -7.50 14.19
C TYR A 53 -33.24 -8.35 13.53
N ILE A 54 -32.93 -8.08 12.26
CA ILE A 54 -31.89 -8.80 11.51
C ILE A 54 -30.52 -8.60 12.18
N GLU A 55 -30.16 -7.36 12.54
CA GLU A 55 -28.91 -7.04 13.22
C GLU A 55 -28.78 -7.82 14.54
N GLN A 56 -29.78 -7.71 15.42
CA GLN A 56 -29.76 -8.40 16.71
C GLN A 56 -29.69 -9.93 16.56
N LYS A 57 -30.41 -10.49 15.58
CA LYS A 57 -30.37 -11.93 15.30
C LYS A 57 -28.99 -12.38 14.83
N LEU A 58 -28.34 -11.60 13.95
CA LEU A 58 -26.99 -11.88 13.49
C LEU A 58 -25.97 -11.78 14.63
N GLU A 59 -26.02 -10.72 15.44
CA GLU A 59 -25.13 -10.60 16.60
C GLU A 59 -25.27 -11.75 17.59
N PHE A 60 -26.50 -12.21 17.81
CA PHE A 60 -26.77 -13.35 18.69
C PHE A 60 -26.17 -14.64 18.14
N GLU A 61 -26.42 -14.96 16.86
CA GLU A 61 -25.89 -16.18 16.25
C GLU A 61 -24.35 -16.14 16.14
N ILE A 62 -23.75 -14.99 15.80
CA ILE A 62 -22.29 -14.81 15.78
C ILE A 62 -21.71 -15.08 17.17
N ARG A 63 -22.24 -14.46 18.23
CA ARG A 63 -21.77 -14.68 19.61
C ARG A 63 -21.94 -16.13 20.05
N LYS A 64 -23.07 -16.76 19.72
CA LYS A 64 -23.35 -18.17 20.03
C LYS A 64 -22.41 -19.14 19.28
N SER A 65 -22.02 -18.78 18.06
CA SER A 65 -21.17 -19.63 17.22
C SER A 65 -19.69 -19.63 17.63
N LEU A 66 -19.25 -18.72 18.51
CA LEU A 66 -17.90 -18.71 19.06
C LEU A 66 -17.80 -19.69 20.25
N PRO A 67 -16.96 -20.75 20.17
CA PRO A 67 -16.65 -21.59 21.34
C PRO A 67 -15.91 -20.79 22.43
N GLU A 68 -16.19 -21.05 23.72
CA GLU A 68 -15.47 -20.43 24.85
C GLU A 68 -13.95 -20.68 24.79
N ASP A 69 -13.53 -21.80 24.18
CA ASP A 69 -12.14 -22.22 24.03
C ASP A 69 -11.59 -22.10 22.61
N SER A 70 -12.30 -21.44 21.67
CA SER A 70 -11.72 -21.22 20.34
C SER A 70 -10.59 -20.21 20.45
N SER A 71 -9.37 -20.72 20.56
CA SER A 71 -8.15 -19.96 20.36
C SER A 71 -8.29 -19.16 19.07
N ALA A 72 -8.47 -17.86 19.22
CA ALA A 72 -8.30 -16.84 18.19
C ALA A 72 -8.68 -17.32 16.78
N GLN A 73 -9.99 -17.44 16.48
CA GLN A 73 -10.41 -17.36 15.09
C GLN A 73 -9.76 -16.09 14.52
N GLU A 74 -8.86 -16.27 13.55
CA GLU A 74 -7.94 -15.22 13.13
C GLU A 74 -8.76 -14.02 12.65
N ASN A 75 -8.62 -12.90 13.36
CA ASN A 75 -9.37 -11.69 13.05
C ASN A 75 -8.94 -11.22 11.64
N PRO A 76 -9.87 -11.17 10.66
CA PRO A 76 -9.52 -10.85 9.28
C PRO A 76 -8.90 -9.45 9.15
N VAL A 77 -9.25 -8.51 10.02
CA VAL A 77 -8.62 -7.17 10.06
C VAL A 77 -7.15 -7.28 10.45
N LYS A 78 -6.83 -8.05 11.50
CA LYS A 78 -5.44 -8.28 11.93
C LYS A 78 -4.64 -9.02 10.86
N LEU A 79 -5.24 -9.99 10.18
CA LEU A 79 -4.59 -10.70 9.08
C LEU A 79 -4.25 -9.75 7.91
N LEU A 80 -5.15 -8.83 7.57
CA LEU A 80 -4.90 -7.84 6.53
C LEU A 80 -3.75 -6.88 6.89
N GLU A 81 -3.65 -6.47 8.15
CA GLU A 81 -2.53 -5.65 8.67
C GLU A 81 -1.20 -6.41 8.59
N GLN A 82 -1.18 -7.67 9.02
CA GLN A 82 -0.01 -8.54 8.94
C GLN A 82 0.42 -8.77 7.49
N LEU A 83 -0.53 -9.08 6.61
CA LEU A 83 -0.26 -9.29 5.19
C LEU A 83 0.32 -8.02 4.54
N SER A 84 -0.21 -6.85 4.88
CA SER A 84 0.31 -5.57 4.40
C SER A 84 1.75 -5.33 4.85
N THR A 85 2.07 -5.69 6.09
CA THR A 85 3.44 -5.60 6.63
C THR A 85 4.39 -6.54 5.90
N VAL A 86 3.98 -7.80 5.68
CA VAL A 86 4.78 -8.80 4.94
C VAL A 86 5.02 -8.34 3.50
N LYS A 87 3.97 -7.86 2.83
CA LYS A 87 4.06 -7.33 1.46
C LYS A 87 5.05 -6.17 1.35
N LEU A 88 5.03 -5.25 2.31
CA LEU A 88 5.98 -4.13 2.34
C LEU A 88 7.42 -4.63 2.51
N ARG A 89 7.66 -5.53 3.47
CA ARG A 89 8.99 -6.12 3.71
C ARG A 89 9.51 -6.85 2.47
N PHE A 90 8.67 -7.64 1.83
CA PHE A 90 9.00 -8.32 0.58
C PHE A 90 9.43 -7.33 -0.49
N LYS A 91 8.61 -6.29 -0.75
CA LYS A 91 8.93 -5.27 -1.76
C LYS A 91 10.27 -4.58 -1.48
N THR A 92 10.53 -4.24 -0.22
CA THR A 92 11.81 -3.63 0.18
C THR A 92 12.98 -4.58 -0.07
N LEU A 93 12.85 -5.85 0.33
CA LEU A 93 13.90 -6.84 0.14
C LEU A 93 14.16 -7.12 -1.34
N SER A 94 13.12 -7.26 -2.16
CA SER A 94 13.25 -7.42 -3.61
C SER A 94 14.02 -6.27 -4.24
N SER A 95 13.68 -5.02 -3.91
CA SER A 95 14.39 -3.85 -4.41
C SER A 95 15.86 -3.79 -3.95
N GLN A 96 16.15 -4.22 -2.72
CA GLN A 96 17.54 -4.31 -2.23
C GLN A 96 18.33 -5.37 -3.00
N ILE A 97 17.75 -6.54 -3.26
CA ILE A 97 18.40 -7.62 -4.01
C ILE A 97 18.66 -7.19 -5.46
N GLU A 98 17.70 -6.56 -6.12
CA GLU A 98 17.86 -6.03 -7.48
C GLU A 98 19.02 -5.02 -7.55
N LYS A 99 19.10 -4.11 -6.57
CA LYS A 99 20.20 -3.16 -6.48
C LYS A 99 21.55 -3.85 -6.27
N ILE A 100 21.63 -4.79 -5.33
CA ILE A 100 22.87 -5.54 -5.06
C ILE A 100 23.31 -6.31 -6.30
N ALA A 101 22.39 -6.96 -7.01
CA ALA A 101 22.70 -7.68 -8.24
C ALA A 101 23.26 -6.73 -9.32
N ALA A 102 22.65 -5.56 -9.49
CA ALA A 102 23.14 -4.55 -10.43
C ALA A 102 24.54 -4.01 -10.04
N ASP A 103 24.76 -3.71 -8.76
CA ASP A 103 26.04 -3.24 -8.24
C ASP A 103 27.13 -4.33 -8.37
N GLN A 104 26.79 -5.59 -8.13
CA GLN A 104 27.68 -6.74 -8.32
C GLN A 104 28.05 -6.93 -9.79
N GLN A 105 27.07 -6.88 -10.70
CA GLN A 105 27.32 -7.00 -12.13
C GLN A 105 28.27 -5.90 -12.60
N LYS A 106 27.99 -4.65 -12.22
CA LYS A 106 28.86 -3.51 -12.55
C LYS A 106 30.28 -3.71 -12.02
N SER A 107 30.44 -4.17 -10.79
CA SER A 107 31.74 -4.44 -10.19
C SER A 107 32.52 -5.51 -10.97
N VAL A 108 31.85 -6.59 -11.37
CA VAL A 108 32.45 -7.65 -12.20
C VAL A 108 32.91 -7.09 -13.55
N ASP A 109 32.07 -6.29 -14.21
CA ASP A 109 32.39 -5.65 -15.50
C ASP A 109 33.59 -4.69 -15.38
N ASP A 110 33.64 -3.90 -14.30
CA ASP A 110 34.73 -2.95 -14.00
C ASP A 110 36.05 -3.70 -13.74
N ILE A 111 36.01 -4.77 -12.94
CA ILE A 111 37.18 -5.64 -12.67
C ILE A 111 37.66 -6.27 -13.97
N GLN A 112 36.75 -6.85 -14.76
CA GLN A 112 37.09 -7.49 -16.04
C GLN A 112 37.75 -6.49 -16.99
N THR A 113 37.21 -5.28 -17.11
CA THR A 113 37.75 -4.21 -17.93
C THR A 113 39.15 -3.79 -17.46
N THR A 114 39.32 -3.62 -16.15
CA THR A 114 40.59 -3.22 -15.54
C THR A 114 41.67 -4.27 -15.76
N VAL A 115 41.35 -5.55 -15.53
CA VAL A 115 42.26 -6.68 -15.75
C VAL A 115 42.66 -6.75 -17.23
N ARG A 116 41.70 -6.67 -18.15
CA ARG A 116 41.95 -6.71 -19.60
C ARG A 116 42.85 -5.56 -20.06
N ASN A 117 42.62 -4.35 -19.56
CA ASN A 117 43.44 -3.18 -19.90
C ASN A 117 44.85 -3.30 -19.35
N THR A 118 44.99 -3.76 -18.10
CA THR A 118 46.30 -3.99 -17.47
C THR A 118 47.09 -5.03 -18.26
N LEU A 119 46.44 -6.13 -18.66
CA LEU A 119 47.06 -7.17 -19.49
C LEU A 119 47.59 -6.61 -20.82
N LYS A 120 46.79 -5.78 -21.52
CA LYS A 120 47.24 -5.13 -22.77
C LYS A 120 48.44 -4.21 -22.55
N ILE A 121 48.46 -3.45 -21.46
CA ILE A 121 49.59 -2.56 -21.11
C ILE A 121 50.85 -3.40 -20.85
N VAL A 122 50.74 -4.46 -20.05
CA VAL A 122 51.87 -5.36 -19.76
C VAL A 122 52.42 -5.98 -21.04
N GLN A 123 51.55 -6.50 -21.91
CA GLN A 123 51.94 -7.06 -23.20
C GLN A 123 52.66 -6.04 -24.10
N HIS A 124 52.17 -4.80 -24.14
CA HIS A 124 52.81 -3.73 -24.92
C HIS A 124 54.22 -3.41 -24.38
N LEU A 125 54.38 -3.29 -23.07
CA LEU A 125 55.68 -3.04 -22.44
C LEU A 125 56.68 -4.20 -22.65
N GLN A 126 56.19 -5.44 -22.62
CA GLN A 126 56.97 -6.63 -22.95
C GLN A 126 57.43 -6.67 -24.40
N GLN A 127 56.64 -6.13 -25.35
CA GLN A 127 57.07 -6.05 -26.75
C GLN A 127 58.11 -4.95 -26.98
N GLN A 128 58.08 -3.87 -26.19
CA GLN A 128 59.02 -2.75 -26.30
C GLN A 128 60.35 -2.99 -25.61
N SER A 129 60.38 -3.86 -24.60
CA SER A 129 61.61 -4.33 -23.97
C SER A 129 62.00 -5.66 -24.64
N ASP A 130 63.28 -5.95 -24.89
CA ASP A 130 63.72 -7.27 -25.40
C ASP A 130 63.56 -8.39 -24.33
N PHE A 131 62.55 -8.27 -23.47
CA PHE A 131 62.26 -9.14 -22.34
C PHE A 131 61.22 -10.19 -22.75
N GLN A 132 61.70 -11.36 -23.19
CA GLN A 132 60.82 -12.52 -23.41
C GLN A 132 60.31 -13.03 -22.06
N VAL A 133 59.04 -12.73 -21.76
CA VAL A 133 58.30 -13.41 -20.70
C VAL A 133 57.75 -14.72 -21.27
N SER A 134 57.81 -15.80 -20.48
CA SER A 134 57.20 -17.09 -20.82
C SER A 134 55.71 -16.92 -21.12
N SER A 135 55.18 -17.74 -22.02
CA SER A 135 53.74 -17.83 -22.23
C SER A 135 53.01 -18.07 -20.91
N PHE A 136 51.79 -17.56 -20.79
CA PHE A 136 50.92 -17.80 -19.63
C PHE A 136 50.90 -19.29 -19.29
N SER A 137 50.95 -19.60 -18.00
CA SER A 137 50.77 -20.98 -17.53
C SER A 137 49.34 -21.46 -17.81
N GLU A 138 49.10 -22.78 -17.75
CA GLU A 138 47.75 -23.34 -17.91
C GLU A 138 46.77 -22.76 -16.90
N GLU A 139 47.22 -22.50 -15.67
CA GLU A 139 46.40 -21.89 -14.61
C GLU A 139 46.01 -20.45 -14.95
N GLU A 140 46.93 -19.65 -15.51
CA GLU A 140 46.67 -18.27 -15.90
C GLU A 140 45.72 -18.19 -17.11
N HIS A 141 45.90 -19.09 -18.09
CA HIS A 141 44.96 -19.23 -19.20
C HIS A 141 43.56 -19.61 -18.73
N HIS A 142 43.46 -20.52 -17.76
CA HIS A 142 42.19 -20.91 -17.18
C HIS A 142 41.51 -19.75 -16.43
N VAL A 143 42.26 -18.93 -15.70
CA VAL A 143 41.73 -17.73 -15.04
C VAL A 143 41.19 -16.72 -16.06
N LEU A 144 41.92 -16.48 -17.16
CA LEU A 144 41.46 -15.60 -18.23
C LEU A 144 40.17 -16.12 -18.88
N GLN A 145 40.07 -17.43 -19.11
CA GLN A 145 38.88 -18.05 -19.68
C GLN A 145 37.69 -17.99 -18.70
N GLN A 146 37.91 -18.17 -17.40
CA GLN A 146 36.87 -18.00 -16.39
C GLN A 146 36.37 -16.56 -16.34
N ILE A 147 37.27 -15.58 -16.40
CA ILE A 147 36.92 -14.15 -16.44
C ILE A 147 36.09 -13.83 -17.68
N GLU A 148 36.35 -14.48 -18.82
CA GLU A 148 35.55 -14.33 -20.04
C GLU A 148 34.15 -14.98 -19.91
N ASN A 149 34.09 -16.16 -19.29
CA ASN A 149 32.83 -16.89 -19.07
C ASN A 149 31.89 -16.21 -18.06
N LEU A 150 32.42 -15.48 -17.07
CA LEU A 150 31.60 -14.73 -16.11
C LEU A 150 30.74 -13.64 -16.78
N ALA A 151 31.12 -13.17 -17.97
CA ALA A 151 30.32 -12.22 -18.74
C ALA A 151 29.04 -12.83 -19.35
N PHE A 152 28.95 -14.16 -19.48
CA PHE A 152 27.81 -14.84 -20.12
C PHE A 152 26.70 -15.27 -19.14
N TYR A 153 26.96 -15.27 -17.83
CA TYR A 153 25.98 -15.70 -16.83
C TYR A 153 25.02 -14.60 -16.35
N SER A 154 25.11 -13.37 -16.88
CA SER A 154 24.22 -12.26 -16.50
C SER A 154 23.04 -11.99 -17.45
N GLU A 155 22.93 -12.76 -18.55
CA GLU A 155 21.90 -12.57 -19.59
C GLU A 155 20.68 -13.53 -19.51
N LYS A 156 20.48 -14.22 -18.38
CA LYS A 156 19.33 -15.13 -18.18
C LYS A 156 18.36 -14.69 -17.09
#